data_AF-A0A9D9DK26-F1
#
_entry.id   AF-A0A9D9DK26-F1
#
_cell.length_a   1.000
_cell.length_b   1.000
_cell.length_c   1.000
_cell.angle_alpha   90.00
_cell.angle_beta   90.00
_cell.angle_gamma   90.00
#
_symmetry.space_group_name_H-M   'P 1'
#
loop_
_entity.id
_entity.type
_entity.pdbx_description
1 polymer ?
#
loop_
_entity_poly.entity_id
_entity_poly.type
_entity_poly.pdbx_seq_one_letter_code
_entity_poly.pdbx_strand_id
1 'polypeptide(L)'
;MKLNTKEKYFKYYIKGGVISLIALILIVVGATLPLIDENSSVYGYIGLVLCVVGLLLCLLGFHFLKKGSSIKLNIEMENSKKEFEEQLEKLSYKWDKAEAKEENEEVIEAKNSKQEDKNSKNNN
;
A
#
# COMPACT_ATOMS: atom_id res chain seq x y z
N MET A 1 -17.23 -2.94 -15.65
CA MET A 1 -16.85 -3.91 -14.59
C MET A 1 -15.59 -3.40 -13.88
N LYS A 2 -15.71 -2.74 -12.72
CA LYS A 2 -14.55 -2.24 -11.94
C LYS A 2 -13.89 -3.43 -11.25
N LEU A 3 -12.91 -4.07 -11.90
CA LEU A 3 -12.06 -5.07 -11.24
C LEU A 3 -11.44 -4.43 -9.99
N ASN A 4 -11.75 -5.01 -8.82
CA ASN A 4 -11.21 -4.61 -7.53
C ASN A 4 -9.70 -4.45 -7.66
N THR A 5 -9.16 -3.27 -7.35
CA THR A 5 -7.74 -2.95 -7.54
C THR A 5 -6.82 -3.95 -6.82
N LYS A 6 -7.35 -4.65 -5.80
CA LYS A 6 -6.69 -5.76 -5.11
C LYS A 6 -6.39 -6.97 -6.01
N GLU A 7 -7.35 -7.38 -6.84
CA GLU A 7 -7.16 -8.50 -7.77
C GLU A 7 -6.13 -8.18 -8.85
N LYS A 8 -6.01 -6.89 -9.22
CA LYS A 8 -5.05 -6.46 -10.25
C LYS A 8 -3.61 -6.67 -9.79
N TYR A 9 -3.22 -6.25 -8.58
CA TYR A 9 -1.83 -6.46 -8.13
C TYR A 9 -1.53 -7.95 -7.91
N PHE A 10 -2.50 -8.71 -7.38
CA PHE A 10 -2.33 -10.13 -7.12
C PHE A 10 -2.11 -10.91 -8.43
N LYS A 11 -2.84 -10.55 -9.48
CA LYS A 11 -2.66 -11.11 -10.83
C LYS A 11 -1.25 -10.83 -11.39
N TYR A 12 -0.68 -9.65 -11.14
CA TYR A 12 0.69 -9.35 -11.58
C TYR A 12 1.75 -10.12 -10.78
N TYR A 13 1.53 -10.30 -9.47
CA TYR A 13 2.39 -11.14 -8.63
C TYR A 13 2.38 -12.60 -9.07
N ILE A 14 1.19 -13.18 -9.30
CA ILE A 14 1.09 -14.57 -9.78
C ILE A 14 1.74 -14.72 -11.15
N LYS A 15 1.46 -13.82 -12.10
CA LYS A 15 2.07 -13.88 -13.43
C LYS A 15 3.59 -13.76 -13.35
N GLY A 16 4.10 -12.81 -12.57
CA GLY A 16 5.53 -12.65 -12.34
C GLY A 16 6.16 -13.90 -11.72
N GLY A 17 5.53 -14.46 -10.70
CA GLY A 17 6.00 -15.68 -10.03
C GLY A 17 6.03 -16.90 -10.95
N VAL A 18 4.98 -17.14 -11.73
CA VAL A 18 4.90 -18.25 -12.69
C VAL A 18 5.96 -18.09 -13.78
N ILE A 19 6.14 -16.88 -14.32
CA ILE A 19 7.17 -16.61 -15.33
C ILE A 19 8.57 -16.85 -14.76
N SER A 20 8.85 -16.37 -13.55
CA SER A 20 10.14 -16.59 -12.88
C SER A 20 10.40 -18.07 -12.58
N LEU A 21 9.37 -18.85 -12.24
CA LEU A 21 9.50 -20.29 -12.03
C LEU A 21 9.85 -21.02 -13.33
N ILE A 22 9.17 -20.71 -14.43
CA ILE A 22 9.48 -21.26 -15.76
C ILE A 22 10.91 -20.87 -16.18
N ALA A 23 11.30 -19.62 -15.97
CA ALA A 23 12.64 -19.13 -16.24
C ALA A 23 13.71 -19.94 -15.48
N LEU A 24 13.47 -20.20 -14.19
CA LEU A 24 14.38 -21.00 -13.36
C LEU A 24 14.52 -22.43 -13.89
N ILE A 25 13.41 -23.07 -14.28
CA ILE A 25 13.44 -24.41 -14.89
C ILE A 25 14.28 -24.40 -16.17
N LEU A 26 14.08 -23.41 -17.04
CA LEU A 26 14.84 -23.30 -18.30
C LEU A 26 16.34 -23.10 -18.07
N ILE A 27 16.72 -22.32 -17.05
CA ILE A 27 18.14 -22.13 -16.68
C ILE A 27 18.72 -23.44 -16.15
N VAL A 28 18.00 -24.17 -15.28
CA VAL A 28 18.47 -25.46 -14.76
C VAL A 28 18.64 -26.48 -15.89
N VAL A 29 17.63 -26.61 -16.76
CA VAL A 29 17.68 -27.52 -17.91
C VAL A 29 18.78 -27.11 -18.89
N GLY A 30 18.93 -25.81 -19.16
CA GLY A 30 19.98 -25.30 -20.04
C GLY A 30 21.38 -25.53 -19.49
N ALA A 31 21.56 -25.44 -18.17
CA ALA A 31 22.83 -25.72 -17.50
C ALA A 31 23.13 -27.23 -17.44
N THR A 32 22.12 -28.09 -17.29
CA THR A 32 22.31 -29.54 -17.21
C THR A 32 22.45 -30.22 -18.57
N LEU A 33 21.89 -29.65 -19.64
CA LEU A 33 22.02 -30.20 -21.00
C LEU A 33 23.46 -30.48 -21.46
N PRO A 34 24.42 -29.54 -21.35
CA PRO A 34 25.80 -29.79 -21.77
C PRO A 34 26.52 -30.86 -20.93
N LEU A 35 26.03 -31.17 -19.72
CA LEU A 35 26.61 -32.19 -18.84
C LEU A 35 26.18 -33.62 -19.23
N ILE A 36 25.13 -33.78 -20.04
CA ILE A 36 24.59 -35.10 -20.42
C ILE A 36 25.44 -35.75 -21.51
N ASP A 37 25.96 -34.97 -22.45
CA ASP A 37 26.78 -35.47 -23.57
C ASP A 37 27.84 -34.43 -23.94
N GLU A 38 29.00 -34.52 -23.29
CA GLU A 38 30.14 -33.61 -23.50
C GLU A 38 30.72 -33.68 -24.92
N ASN A 39 30.43 -34.75 -25.67
CA ASN A 39 31.04 -35.01 -26.97
C ASN A 39 30.25 -34.38 -28.13
N SER A 40 29.00 -33.98 -27.87
CA SER A 40 28.13 -33.36 -28.86
C SER A 40 27.99 -31.87 -28.58
N SER A 41 28.70 -31.05 -29.36
CA SER A 41 28.66 -29.58 -29.27
C SER A 41 27.25 -29.01 -29.44
N VAL A 42 26.34 -29.75 -30.08
CA VAL A 42 24.95 -29.35 -30.31
C VAL A 42 24.20 -29.16 -28.98
N TYR A 43 24.38 -30.05 -28.00
CA TYR A 43 23.73 -29.92 -26.69
C TYR A 43 24.25 -28.73 -25.89
N GLY A 44 25.54 -28.38 -26.07
CA GLY A 44 26.12 -27.15 -25.51
C GLY A 44 25.46 -25.89 -26.06
N TYR A 45 25.27 -25.80 -27.38
CA TYR A 45 24.59 -24.65 -27.99
C TYR A 45 23.11 -24.56 -27.59
N ILE A 46 22.40 -25.69 -27.56
CA ILE A 46 20.99 -25.73 -27.12
C ILE A 46 20.87 -25.29 -25.66
N GLY A 47 21.75 -25.79 -24.79
CA GLY A 47 21.81 -25.40 -23.38
C GLY A 47 22.08 -23.90 -23.19
N LEU A 48 23.01 -23.34 -23.96
CA LEU A 48 23.32 -21.91 -23.94
C LEU A 48 22.11 -21.06 -24.36
N VAL A 49 21.42 -21.44 -25.44
CA VAL A 49 20.21 -20.74 -25.90
C VAL A 49 19.11 -20.80 -24.83
N LEU A 50 18.89 -21.97 -24.22
CA LEU A 50 17.92 -22.14 -23.13
C LEU A 50 18.24 -21.23 -21.92
N CYS A 51 19.51 -21.14 -21.53
CA CYS A 51 19.96 -20.24 -20.46
C CYS A 51 19.71 -18.77 -20.79
N VAL A 52 20.02 -18.33 -22.02
CA VAL A 52 19.78 -16.94 -22.46
C VAL A 52 18.28 -16.62 -22.44
N VAL A 53 17.44 -17.52 -22.97
CA VAL A 53 15.98 -17.36 -22.94
C VAL A 53 15.45 -17.33 -21.50
N GLY A 54 15.96 -18.21 -20.63
CA GLY A 54 15.63 -18.23 -19.21
C GLY A 54 15.98 -16.91 -18.51
N LEU A 55 17.16 -16.34 -18.77
CA LEU A 55 17.56 -15.05 -18.22
C LEU A 55 16.65 -13.90 -18.67
N LEU A 56 16.28 -13.87 -19.95
CA LEU A 56 15.33 -12.88 -20.48
C LEU A 56 13.95 -13.01 -19.81
N LEU A 57 13.47 -14.23 -19.59
CA LEU A 57 12.23 -14.48 -18.87
C LEU A 57 12.32 -14.08 -17.39
N CYS A 58 13.47 -14.28 -16.74
CA CYS A 58 13.71 -13.78 -15.39
C CYS A 58 13.59 -12.25 -15.33
N LEU A 59 14.16 -11.51 -16.28
CA LEU A 59 14.02 -10.06 -16.36
C LEU A 59 12.55 -9.63 -16.52
N LEU A 60 11.80 -10.31 -17.39
CA LEU A 60 10.36 -10.08 -17.56
C LEU A 60 9.57 -10.39 -16.28
N GLY A 61 9.86 -11.51 -15.63
CA GLY A 61 9.27 -11.88 -14.35
C GLY A 61 9.51 -10.79 -13.30
N PHE A 62 10.76 -10.36 -13.14
CA PHE A 62 11.14 -9.29 -12.22
C PHE A 62 10.42 -7.97 -12.52
N HIS A 63 10.27 -7.63 -13.81
CA HIS A 63 9.51 -6.46 -14.23
C HIS A 63 8.03 -6.55 -13.82
N PHE A 64 7.38 -7.70 -13.97
CA PHE A 64 6.00 -7.91 -13.52
C PHE A 64 5.86 -7.86 -12.00
N LEU A 65 6.79 -8.48 -11.26
CA LEU A 65 6.83 -8.40 -9.80
C LEU A 65 7.00 -6.96 -9.32
N LYS A 66 7.92 -6.19 -9.92
CA LYS A 66 8.15 -4.78 -9.61
C LYS A 66 6.88 -3.95 -9.87
N LYS A 67 6.24 -4.15 -11.02
CA LYS A 67 4.97 -3.47 -11.36
C LYS A 67 3.85 -3.83 -10.38
N GLY A 68 3.76 -5.09 -9.95
CA GLY A 68 2.81 -5.53 -8.91
C GLY A 68 3.06 -4.85 -7.58
N SER A 69 4.33 -4.74 -7.15
CA SER A 69 4.73 -4.06 -5.92
C SER A 69 4.39 -2.57 -5.94
N SER A 70 4.69 -1.86 -7.05
CA SER A 70 4.33 -0.45 -7.19
C SER A 70 2.82 -0.20 -7.09
N ILE A 71 2.00 -1.07 -7.67
CA ILE A 71 0.54 -0.97 -7.57
C ILE A 71 0.09 -1.19 -6.11
N LYS A 72 0.67 -2.17 -5.41
CA LYS A 72 0.38 -2.42 -4.00
C LYS A 72 0.70 -1.19 -3.14
N LEU A 73 1.90 -0.63 -3.30
CA LEU A 73 2.35 0.56 -2.56
C LEU A 73 1.45 1.77 -2.80
N ASN A 74 1.00 1.97 -4.04
CA ASN A 74 0.12 3.09 -4.36
C ASN A 74 -1.25 2.96 -3.67
N ILE A 75 -1.79 1.74 -3.59
CA ILE A 75 -3.05 1.47 -2.87
C ILE A 75 -2.87 1.66 -1.37
N GLU A 76 -1.75 1.20 -0.83
CA GLU A 76 -1.43 1.31 0.59
C GLU A 76 -1.26 2.78 1.02
N MET A 77 -0.60 3.60 0.20
CA MET A 77 -0.54 5.05 0.40
C MET A 77 -1.92 5.71 0.31
N GLU A 78 -2.75 5.34 -0.66
CA GLU A 78 -4.08 5.94 -0.80
C GLU A 78 -4.97 5.64 0.42
N ASN A 79 -4.92 4.41 0.93
CA ASN A 79 -5.64 4.03 2.14
C ASN A 79 -5.10 4.74 3.38
N SER A 80 -3.76 4.82 3.53
CA SER A 80 -3.14 5.53 4.65
C SER A 80 -3.49 7.03 4.64
N LYS A 81 -3.56 7.67 3.46
CA LYS A 81 -4.00 9.07 3.35
C LYS A 81 -5.45 9.25 3.79
N LYS A 82 -6.35 8.34 3.41
CA LYS A 82 -7.76 8.38 3.85
C LYS A 82 -7.88 8.18 5.37
N GLU A 83 -7.15 7.24 5.94
CA GLU A 83 -7.11 7.05 7.39
C GLU A 83 -6.57 8.29 8.12
N PHE A 84 -5.59 8.97 7.54
CA PHE A 84 -5.04 10.21 8.10
C PHE A 84 -6.04 11.38 8.00
N GLU A 85 -6.74 11.53 6.88
CA GLU A 85 -7.82 12.51 6.71
C GLU A 85 -8.97 12.26 7.71
N GLU A 86 -9.41 11.02 7.89
CA GLU A 86 -10.43 10.67 8.89
C GLU A 86 -9.99 10.95 10.33
N GLN A 87 -8.69 10.76 10.64
CA GLN A 87 -8.14 11.12 11.95
C GLN A 87 -8.11 12.63 12.15
N LEU A 88 -7.71 13.39 11.13
CA LEU A 88 -7.74 14.86 11.14
C LEU A 88 -9.16 15.39 11.33
N GLU A 89 -10.15 14.83 10.64
CA GLU A 89 -11.55 15.24 10.78
C GLU A 89 -12.08 14.96 12.20
N LYS A 90 -11.75 13.79 12.77
CA LYS A 90 -12.07 13.47 14.17
C LYS A 90 -11.39 14.41 15.17
N LEU A 91 -10.15 14.82 14.89
CA LEU A 91 -9.44 15.80 15.71
C LEU A 91 -10.08 17.17 15.60
N SER A 92 -10.32 17.69 14.39
CA SER A 92 -11.02 18.97 14.16
C SER A 92 -12.34 19.03 14.91
N TYR A 93 -13.18 18.00 14.78
CA TYR A 93 -14.46 17.93 15.49
C TYR A 93 -14.31 17.93 17.02
N LYS A 94 -13.22 17.36 17.56
CA LYS A 94 -12.94 17.41 19.00
C LYS A 94 -12.54 18.81 19.46
N TRP A 95 -11.76 19.54 18.65
CA TRP A 95 -11.36 20.91 18.94
C TRP A 95 -12.57 21.85 18.88
N ASP A 96 -13.36 21.79 17.81
CA ASP A 96 -14.57 22.62 17.65
C ASP A 96 -15.58 22.38 18.80
N LYS A 97 -15.68 21.13 19.28
CA LYS A 97 -16.59 20.76 20.38
C LYS A 97 -16.04 21.13 21.76
N ALA A 98 -14.72 21.24 21.92
CA ALA A 98 -14.10 21.74 23.15
C ALA A 98 -14.27 23.26 23.26
N GLU A 99 -14.06 23.98 22.16
CA GLU A 99 -14.21 25.44 22.08
C GLU A 99 -15.67 25.87 22.34
N ALA A 100 -16.65 25.15 21.77
CA ALA A 100 -18.08 25.37 22.04
C ALA A 100 -18.50 25.05 23.50
N LYS A 101 -17.68 24.31 24.25
CA LYS A 101 -17.92 24.00 25.66
C LYS A 101 -17.38 25.11 26.56
N GLU A 102 -16.20 25.63 26.26
CA GLU A 102 -15.58 26.74 26.99
C GLU A 102 -16.42 28.03 26.85
N GLU A 103 -16.90 28.37 25.64
CA GLU A 103 -17.80 29.52 25.47
C GLU A 103 -19.09 29.39 26.29
N ASN A 104 -19.64 28.17 26.41
CA ASN A 104 -20.87 27.96 27.16
C ASN A 104 -20.66 28.10 28.67
N GLU A 105 -19.53 27.63 29.20
CA GLU A 105 -19.18 27.77 30.62
C GLU A 105 -18.92 29.24 30.99
N GLU A 106 -18.20 30.00 30.16
CA GLU A 106 -18.01 31.44 30.39
C GLU A 106 -19.32 32.23 30.34
N VAL A 107 -20.24 31.90 29.41
CA VAL A 107 -21.55 32.56 29.32
C VAL A 107 -22.44 32.24 30.52
N ILE A 108 -22.31 31.05 31.11
CA ILE A 108 -23.06 30.65 32.32
C ILE A 108 -22.49 31.37 33.56
N GLU A 109 -21.17 31.46 33.72
CA GLU A 109 -20.54 32.22 34.80
C GLU A 109 -20.83 33.73 34.72
N ALA A 110 -20.79 34.31 33.52
CA ALA A 110 -21.14 35.71 33.29
C ALA A 110 -22.63 36.03 33.55
N LYS A 111 -23.53 35.05 33.40
CA LYS A 111 -24.95 35.20 33.76
C LYS A 111 -25.19 35.10 35.26
N ASN A 112 -24.51 34.19 35.95
CA ASN A 112 -24.65 34.00 37.39
C ASN A 112 -24.11 35.20 38.19
N SER A 113 -22.95 35.75 37.82
CA SER A 113 -22.39 36.97 38.45
C SER A 113 -23.30 38.20 38.32
N LYS A 114 -23.94 38.41 37.15
CA LYS A 114 -24.92 39.49 36.95
C LYS A 114 -26.21 39.32 37.77
N GLN A 115 -26.52 38.11 38.22
CA GLN A 115 -27.71 37.82 39.01
C GLN A 115 -27.46 38.06 40.51
N GLU A 116 -26.24 37.81 40.99
CA GLU A 116 -25.81 38.16 42.35
C GLU A 116 -25.76 39.68 42.58
N ASP A 117 -25.26 40.45 41.62
CA ASP A 117 -25.23 41.93 41.68
C ASP A 117 -26.63 42.56 41.73
N LYS A 118 -27.63 41.92 41.08
CA LYS A 118 -29.03 42.37 41.13
C LYS A 118 -29.71 42.04 42.45
N ASN A 119 -29.38 40.91 43.07
CA ASN A 119 -29.93 40.51 44.37
C ASN A 119 -29.34 41.33 45.53
N SER A 120 -28.07 41.76 45.43
CA SER A 120 -27.45 42.64 46.44
C SER A 120 -28.06 44.06 46.46
N LYS A 121 -28.51 44.57 45.31
CA LYS A 121 -29.17 45.89 45.20
C LYS A 121 -30.62 45.95 45.70
N ASN A 122 -31.27 44.81 45.93
CA ASN A 122 -32.68 44.75 46.34
C ASN A 122 -32.87 44.58 47.86
N ASN A 123 -31.78 44.45 48.62
CA ASN A 123 -31.79 44.24 50.08
C ASN A 123 -31.31 45.47 50.90
N ASN A 124 -31.21 46.65 50.27
CA ASN A 124 -30.99 47.95 50.93
C ASN A 124 -32.15 48.88 50.60
#